data_AF-A0A1Y3ELB0-F1
#
_entry.id   AF-A0A1Y3ELB0-F1
#
_cell.length_a   1.000
_cell.length_b   1.000
_cell.length_c   1.000
_cell.angle_alpha   90.00
_cell.angle_beta   90.00
_cell.angle_gamma   90.00
#
_symmetry.space_group_name_H-M   'P 1'
#
loop_
_entity.id
_entity.type
_entity.pdbx_description
1 polymer ?
#
loop_
_entity_poly.entity_id
_entity_poly.type
_entity_poly.pdbx_seq_one_letter_code
_entity_poly.pdbx_strand_id
1 'polypeptide(L)'
;MDEDVLDEIKFWREKLVAMFRTQSLCCIFFETAKNVKHMPHCFLECIPVTNFLINTKQAIMECEDSSRDNAVLIDMKERDVKRVIPAGFSYFVVYFGLEGGMAHIIENESLVPSWFGQEVIGGMLGLEYNQWRKPANEVLEQQVKRVATFKKQLKEFDSTIFQK
;
A
#
# COMPACT_ATOMS: atom_id res chain seq x y z
N MET A 1 4.73 -10.03 -12.90
CA MET A 1 5.03 -10.74 -11.64
C MET A 1 4.60 -12.18 -11.78
N ASP A 2 5.48 -13.07 -11.36
CA ASP A 2 5.26 -14.51 -11.39
C ASP A 2 4.45 -14.93 -10.14
N GLU A 3 3.91 -16.15 -10.14
CA GLU A 3 3.00 -16.60 -9.08
C GLU A 3 3.70 -16.77 -7.72
N ASP A 4 4.93 -17.25 -7.72
CA ASP A 4 5.78 -17.37 -6.54
C ASP A 4 6.03 -16.02 -5.86
N VAL A 5 6.25 -14.96 -6.63
CA VAL A 5 6.40 -13.60 -6.11
C VAL A 5 5.10 -13.09 -5.48
N LEU A 6 3.95 -13.41 -6.07
CA LEU A 6 2.64 -13.02 -5.51
C LEU A 6 2.35 -13.77 -4.20
N ASP A 7 2.70 -15.06 -4.14
CA ASP A 7 2.59 -15.87 -2.93
C ASP A 7 3.51 -15.33 -1.82
N GLU A 8 4.74 -14.93 -2.17
CA GLU A 8 5.67 -14.29 -1.24
C GLU A 8 5.09 -12.95 -0.72
N ILE A 9 4.54 -12.11 -1.59
CA ILE A 9 3.88 -10.85 -1.17
C ILE A 9 2.72 -11.12 -0.22
N LYS A 10 1.88 -12.12 -0.51
CA LYS A 10 0.76 -12.51 0.34
C LYS A 10 1.27 -12.97 1.71
N PHE A 11 2.29 -13.82 1.73
CA PHE A 11 2.94 -14.27 2.95
C PHE A 11 3.43 -13.08 3.79
N TRP A 12 4.13 -12.12 3.19
CA TRP A 12 4.61 -10.93 3.88
C TRP A 12 3.49 -10.06 4.45
N ARG A 13 2.40 -9.86 3.70
CA ARG A 13 1.22 -9.14 4.18
C ARG A 13 0.61 -9.82 5.39
N GLU A 14 0.47 -11.15 5.38
CA GLU A 14 -0.05 -11.92 6.51
C GLU A 14 0.81 -11.74 7.76
N LYS A 15 2.14 -11.78 7.62
CA LYS A 15 3.07 -11.54 8.74
C LYS A 15 2.97 -10.12 9.30
N LEU A 16 2.95 -9.12 8.43
CA LEU A 16 2.83 -7.71 8.85
C LEU A 16 1.48 -7.46 9.55
N VAL A 17 0.38 -7.98 9.01
CA VAL A 17 -0.94 -7.87 9.63
C VAL A 17 -0.95 -8.56 10.99
N ALA A 18 -0.41 -9.78 11.12
CA ALA A 18 -0.32 -10.47 12.40
C ALA A 18 0.48 -9.66 13.43
N MET A 19 1.63 -9.10 13.03
CA MET A 19 2.49 -8.28 13.88
C MET A 19 1.81 -6.99 14.35
N PHE A 20 1.18 -6.25 13.45
CA PHE A 20 0.53 -4.99 13.81
C PHE A 20 -0.76 -5.20 14.60
N ARG A 21 -1.43 -6.35 14.43
CA ARG A 21 -2.61 -6.72 15.21
C ARG A 21 -2.31 -6.88 16.70
N THR A 22 -1.11 -7.35 17.08
CA THR A 22 -0.72 -7.42 18.51
C THR A 22 -0.51 -6.05 19.14
N GLN A 23 -0.37 -5.01 18.32
CA GLN A 23 -0.24 -3.61 18.71
C GLN A 23 -1.59 -2.87 18.61
N SER A 24 -2.70 -3.59 18.39
CA SER A 24 -4.03 -3.02 18.14
C SER A 24 -4.09 -2.10 16.91
N LEU A 25 -3.20 -2.35 15.94
CA LEU A 25 -3.14 -1.63 14.66
C LEU A 25 -3.67 -2.52 13.53
N CYS A 26 -4.05 -1.87 12.45
CA CYS A 26 -4.40 -2.49 11.18
C CYS A 26 -3.44 -2.02 10.08
N CYS A 27 -3.44 -2.68 8.93
CA CYS A 27 -2.55 -2.33 7.82
C CYS A 27 -3.35 -1.83 6.63
N ILE A 28 -2.89 -0.74 6.02
CA ILE A 28 -3.25 -0.37 4.65
C ILE A 28 -2.05 -0.74 3.77
N PHE A 29 -2.29 -1.52 2.73
CA PHE A 29 -1.28 -1.76 1.70
C PHE A 29 -1.68 -1.05 0.43
N PHE A 30 -0.75 -0.41 -0.29
CA PHE A 30 -1.09 0.15 -1.59
C PHE A 30 0.10 0.16 -2.53
N GLU A 31 -0.19 0.23 -3.82
CA GLU A 31 0.78 0.33 -4.89
C GLU A 31 0.24 1.28 -5.97
N THR A 32 1.11 2.14 -6.47
CA THR A 32 0.83 2.97 -7.65
C THR A 32 1.77 2.55 -8.78
N ALA A 33 1.27 1.76 -9.72
CA ALA A 33 2.01 1.29 -10.89
C ALA A 33 1.75 2.24 -12.06
N LYS A 34 2.78 3.00 -12.45
CA LYS A 34 2.76 3.90 -13.60
C LYS A 34 3.85 3.56 -14.59
N ASN A 35 3.69 3.95 -15.85
CA ASN A 35 4.67 3.74 -16.89
C ASN A 35 5.11 2.26 -16.96
N VAL A 36 4.19 1.32 -16.74
CA VAL A 36 4.51 -0.12 -16.58
C VAL A 36 5.22 -0.70 -17.81
N LYS A 37 5.05 -0.10 -18.99
CA LYS A 37 5.78 -0.42 -20.22
C LYS A 37 7.29 -0.24 -20.10
N HIS A 38 7.73 0.67 -19.22
CA HIS A 38 9.13 0.92 -18.92
C HIS A 38 9.66 0.05 -17.76
N MET A 39 8.84 -0.86 -17.23
CA MET A 39 9.21 -1.84 -16.20
C MET A 39 9.91 -1.20 -14.97
N PRO A 40 9.33 -0.16 -14.34
CA PRO A 40 9.90 0.41 -13.12
C PRO A 40 9.85 -0.60 -11.96
N HIS A 41 10.61 -0.31 -10.90
CA HIS A 41 10.50 -1.07 -9.66
C HIS A 41 9.09 -0.95 -9.08
N CYS A 42 8.56 -2.11 -8.68
CA CYS A 42 7.30 -2.22 -7.95
C CYS A 42 7.55 -2.07 -6.46
N PHE A 43 6.76 -1.23 -5.80
CA PHE A 43 6.77 -1.06 -4.34
C PHE A 43 5.36 -1.20 -3.81
N LEU A 44 5.14 -2.21 -2.95
CA LEU A 44 3.93 -2.33 -2.16
C LEU A 44 4.17 -1.70 -0.80
N GLU A 45 3.57 -0.53 -0.57
CA GLU A 45 3.69 0.19 0.70
C GLU A 45 2.81 -0.45 1.76
N CYS A 46 3.25 -0.43 3.02
CA CYS A 46 2.49 -0.91 4.18
C CYS A 46 2.44 0.19 5.23
N ILE A 47 1.24 0.73 5.47
CA ILE A 47 1.00 1.80 6.44
C ILE A 47 0.20 1.22 7.61
N PRO A 48 0.80 1.07 8.81
CA PRO A 48 0.06 0.69 10.00
C PRO A 48 -0.78 1.87 10.50
N VAL A 49 -2.07 1.63 10.73
CA VAL A 49 -3.06 2.64 11.13
C VAL A 49 -3.92 2.15 12.28
N THR A 50 -4.54 3.06 13.03
CA THR A 50 -5.51 2.68 14.07
C THR A 50 -6.81 2.18 13.44
N ASN A 51 -7.45 1.20 14.08
CA ASN A 51 -8.57 0.42 13.52
C ASN A 51 -9.80 1.25 13.09
N PHE A 52 -10.00 2.45 13.64
CA PHE A 52 -11.12 3.33 13.29
C PHE A 52 -11.11 3.78 11.81
N LEU A 53 -9.92 3.85 11.19
CA LEU A 53 -9.73 4.42 9.86
C LEU A 53 -10.06 3.46 8.70
N ILE A 54 -10.06 2.15 8.93
CA ILE A 54 -10.40 1.17 7.89
C ILE A 54 -11.91 1.10 7.65
N ASN A 55 -12.71 1.41 8.67
CA ASN A 55 -14.15 1.57 8.51
C ASN A 55 -14.53 2.77 7.63
N THR A 56 -13.55 3.61 7.28
CA THR A 56 -13.68 4.73 6.35
C THR A 56 -13.35 4.35 4.90
N LYS A 57 -13.55 3.08 4.49
CA LYS A 57 -13.60 2.69 3.06
C LYS A 57 -14.44 3.68 2.23
N GLN A 58 -15.50 4.20 2.84
CA GLN A 58 -16.39 5.23 2.30
C GLN A 58 -15.66 6.53 1.89
N ALA A 59 -14.67 7.00 2.66
CA ALA A 59 -13.98 8.26 2.35
C ALA A 59 -13.07 8.18 1.13
N ILE A 60 -12.53 6.99 0.81
CA ILE A 60 -11.79 6.78 -0.45
C ILE A 60 -12.76 6.86 -1.63
N MET A 61 -13.97 6.30 -1.50
CA MET A 61 -15.00 6.38 -2.54
C MET A 61 -15.45 7.83 -2.77
N GLU A 62 -15.60 8.62 -1.70
CA GLU A 62 -16.05 10.02 -1.77
C GLU A 62 -14.99 10.98 -2.34
N CYS A 63 -13.69 10.64 -2.25
CA CYS A 63 -12.61 11.50 -2.75
C CYS A 63 -12.53 11.54 -4.28
N GLU A 64 -13.03 10.50 -4.99
CA GLU A 64 -13.00 10.44 -6.46
C GLU A 64 -14.27 10.96 -7.14
N ASP A 65 -15.39 11.10 -6.41
CA ASP A 65 -16.71 11.46 -6.98
C ASP A 65 -16.79 12.92 -7.49
N SER A 66 -15.73 13.72 -7.30
CA SER A 66 -15.68 15.12 -7.73
C SER A 66 -14.83 15.40 -8.97
N SER A 67 -14.13 14.41 -9.54
CA SER A 67 -13.27 14.65 -10.71
C SER A 67 -12.92 13.36 -11.47
N ARG A 68 -13.88 12.80 -12.22
CA ARG A 68 -13.74 12.13 -13.54
C ARG A 68 -14.97 11.27 -13.81
N ASP A 69 -15.81 11.69 -14.75
CA ASP A 69 -16.82 10.82 -15.34
C ASP A 69 -16.14 9.52 -15.82
N ASN A 70 -16.54 8.35 -15.26
CA ASN A 70 -16.12 6.97 -15.60
C ASN A 70 -15.01 6.26 -14.77
N ALA A 71 -14.66 6.70 -13.56
CA ALA A 71 -13.74 5.89 -12.72
C ALA A 71 -14.43 4.60 -12.21
N VAL A 72 -14.21 3.47 -12.90
CA VAL A 72 -14.68 2.15 -12.44
C VAL A 72 -13.74 1.62 -11.36
N LEU A 73 -14.18 1.68 -10.11
CA LEU A 73 -13.50 1.01 -9.00
C LEU A 73 -13.73 -0.50 -9.08
N ILE A 74 -12.66 -1.28 -8.95
CA ILE A 74 -12.70 -2.74 -9.00
C ILE A 74 -12.45 -3.29 -7.61
N ASP A 75 -13.38 -4.11 -7.09
CA ASP A 75 -13.23 -4.78 -5.80
C ASP A 75 -12.12 -5.84 -5.87
N MET A 76 -11.17 -5.79 -4.94
CA MET A 76 -10.03 -6.72 -4.86
C MET A 76 -10.22 -7.82 -3.80
N LYS A 77 -11.44 -8.00 -3.28
CA LYS A 77 -11.75 -9.12 -2.37
C LYS A 77 -11.44 -10.46 -3.05
N GLU A 78 -10.55 -11.24 -2.44
CA GLU A 78 -10.10 -12.55 -2.92
C GLU A 78 -9.51 -12.53 -4.35
N ARG A 79 -9.07 -11.36 -4.83
CA ARG A 79 -8.53 -11.17 -6.18
C ARG A 79 -7.16 -10.51 -6.14
N ASP A 80 -6.26 -10.99 -6.99
CA ASP A 80 -4.93 -10.42 -7.20
C ASP A 80 -4.92 -9.43 -8.38
N VAL A 81 -4.05 -8.42 -8.30
CA VAL A 81 -3.87 -7.41 -9.35
C VAL A 81 -3.69 -8.04 -10.73
N LYS A 82 -2.85 -9.08 -10.84
CA LYS A 82 -2.54 -9.77 -12.10
C LYS A 82 -3.79 -10.34 -12.80
N ARG A 83 -4.83 -10.70 -12.04
CA ARG A 83 -6.08 -11.27 -12.59
C ARG A 83 -7.07 -10.20 -13.02
N VAL A 84 -6.99 -9.02 -12.41
CA VAL A 84 -7.98 -7.95 -12.54
C VAL A 84 -7.52 -6.87 -13.52
N ILE A 85 -6.23 -6.53 -13.48
CA ILE A 85 -5.65 -5.48 -14.29
C ILE A 85 -4.98 -6.11 -15.52
N PRO A 86 -5.39 -5.73 -16.75
CA PRO A 86 -4.75 -6.24 -17.95
C PRO A 86 -3.27 -5.83 -18.02
N ALA A 87 -2.43 -6.70 -18.58
CA ALA A 87 -1.01 -6.44 -18.71
C ALA A 87 -0.74 -5.17 -19.53
N GLY A 88 0.21 -4.35 -19.06
CA GLY A 88 0.62 -3.12 -19.75
C GLY A 88 -0.22 -1.87 -19.41
N PHE A 89 -1.22 -2.00 -18.54
CA PHE A 89 -1.98 -0.87 -18.00
C PHE A 89 -1.38 -0.39 -16.69
N SER A 90 -1.40 0.92 -16.50
CA SER A 90 -1.08 1.56 -15.23
C SER A 90 -2.29 1.48 -14.29
N TYR A 91 -2.03 1.37 -12.99
CA TYR A 91 -3.08 1.18 -11.99
C TYR A 91 -2.69 1.73 -10.63
N PHE A 92 -3.71 1.99 -9.81
CA PHE A 92 -3.59 2.16 -8.38
C PHE A 92 -4.35 1.05 -7.68
N VAL A 93 -3.79 0.45 -6.63
CA VAL A 93 -4.47 -0.55 -5.81
C VAL A 93 -4.24 -0.25 -4.33
N VAL A 94 -5.28 -0.42 -3.53
CA VAL A 94 -5.25 -0.31 -2.07
C VAL A 94 -5.92 -1.54 -1.45
N TYR A 95 -5.31 -2.11 -0.41
CA TYR A 95 -5.82 -3.23 0.36
C TYR A 95 -5.95 -2.84 1.83
N PHE A 96 -7.02 -3.31 2.48
CA PHE A 96 -7.27 -3.11 3.90
C PHE A 96 -7.02 -4.43 4.63
N GLY A 97 -5.84 -4.53 5.23
CA GLY A 97 -5.36 -5.76 5.85
C GLY A 97 -5.35 -6.92 4.86
N LEU A 98 -6.10 -7.97 5.19
CA LEU A 98 -6.29 -9.18 4.38
C LEU A 98 -7.71 -9.32 3.81
N GLU A 99 -8.61 -8.38 4.13
CA GLU A 99 -10.06 -8.53 3.85
C GLU A 99 -10.45 -8.17 2.41
N GLY A 100 -9.49 -7.67 1.63
CA GLY A 100 -9.70 -7.19 0.26
C GLY A 100 -9.26 -5.74 0.10
N GLY A 101 -9.76 -5.10 -0.95
CA GLY A 101 -9.24 -3.82 -1.39
C GLY A 101 -9.99 -3.26 -2.58
N MET A 102 -9.42 -2.24 -3.20
CA MET A 102 -9.94 -1.62 -4.41
C MET A 102 -8.79 -1.37 -5.37
N ALA A 103 -9.06 -1.49 -6.66
CA ALA A 103 -8.13 -1.11 -7.71
C ALA A 103 -8.80 -0.16 -8.70
N HIS A 104 -8.00 0.70 -9.29
CA HIS A 104 -8.39 1.65 -10.32
C HIS A 104 -7.37 1.58 -11.48
N ILE A 105 -7.86 1.44 -12.70
CA ILE A 105 -7.02 1.50 -13.90
C ILE A 105 -6.77 2.96 -14.25
N ILE A 106 -5.49 3.34 -14.34
CA ILE A 106 -5.07 4.69 -14.70
C ILE A 106 -4.99 4.79 -16.22
N GLU A 107 -6.01 5.38 -16.85
CA GLU A 107 -6.04 5.56 -18.31
C GLU A 107 -5.14 6.71 -18.78
N ASN A 108 -5.17 7.83 -18.06
CA ASN A 108 -4.35 9.01 -18.37
C ASN A 108 -3.32 9.25 -17.28
N GLU A 109 -2.12 8.70 -17.48
CA GLU A 109 -1.01 8.78 -16.54
C GLU A 109 -0.52 10.22 -16.27
N SER A 110 -0.74 11.15 -17.19
CA SER A 110 -0.33 12.56 -17.02
C SER A 110 -1.14 13.27 -15.94
N LEU A 111 -2.35 12.79 -15.65
CA LEU A 111 -3.26 13.38 -14.67
C LEU A 111 -3.13 12.75 -13.28
N VAL A 112 -2.31 11.72 -13.11
CA VAL A 112 -2.14 11.02 -11.83
C VAL A 112 -0.69 11.15 -11.40
N PRO A 113 -0.37 11.83 -10.29
CA PRO A 113 1.02 11.90 -9.84
C PRO A 113 1.52 10.52 -9.39
N SER A 114 2.84 10.30 -9.44
CA SER A 114 3.43 9.04 -8.94
C SER A 114 3.26 8.85 -7.43
N TRP A 115 2.92 9.90 -6.69
CA TRP A 115 2.66 9.88 -5.24
C TRP A 115 1.16 9.88 -4.90
N PHE A 116 0.30 9.54 -5.87
CA PHE A 116 -1.15 9.55 -5.69
C PHE A 116 -1.61 8.72 -4.48
N GLY A 117 -1.05 7.52 -4.30
CA GLY A 117 -1.34 6.69 -3.13
C GLY A 117 -1.04 7.39 -1.81
N GLN A 118 0.13 8.04 -1.69
CA GLN A 118 0.47 8.80 -0.49
C GLN A 118 -0.44 10.00 -0.25
N GLU A 119 -0.92 10.66 -1.31
CA GLU A 119 -1.85 11.78 -1.22
C GLU A 119 -3.22 11.32 -0.70
N VAL A 120 -3.76 10.23 -1.25
CA VAL A 120 -5.02 9.63 -0.80
C VAL A 120 -4.92 9.18 0.65
N ILE A 121 -3.89 8.38 0.98
CA ILE A 121 -3.72 7.85 2.34
C ILE A 121 -3.38 8.97 3.33
N GLY A 122 -2.55 9.95 2.94
CA GLY A 122 -2.22 11.11 3.76
C GLY A 122 -3.45 11.96 4.09
N GLY A 123 -4.32 12.20 3.09
CA GLY A 123 -5.60 12.89 3.28
C GLY A 123 -6.54 12.15 4.23
N MET A 124 -6.66 10.82 4.08
CA MET A 124 -7.44 9.99 5.00
C MET A 124 -6.93 10.04 6.45
N LEU A 125 -5.61 10.11 6.62
CA LEU A 125 -4.96 10.18 7.93
C LEU A 125 -4.92 11.60 8.52
N GLY A 126 -5.40 12.61 7.79
CA GLY A 126 -5.33 14.01 8.20
C GLY A 126 -3.89 14.52 8.34
N LEU A 127 -2.95 13.95 7.57
CA LEU A 127 -1.54 14.32 7.61
C LEU A 127 -1.26 15.56 6.75
N GLU A 128 -0.38 16.42 7.24
CA GLU A 128 0.10 17.55 6.46
C GLU A 128 0.98 17.08 5.29
N TYR A 129 0.98 17.85 4.21
CA TYR A 129 1.74 17.59 2.99
C TYR A 129 3.19 17.17 3.24
N ASN A 130 3.91 17.86 4.14
CA ASN A 130 5.32 17.60 4.41
C ASN A 130 5.60 16.26 5.13
N GLN A 131 4.56 15.61 5.67
CA GLN A 131 4.70 14.34 6.39
C GLN A 131 4.72 13.14 5.43
N TRP A 132 4.05 13.25 4.28
CA TRP A 132 3.96 12.19 3.28
C TRP A 132 4.64 12.56 1.95
N ARG A 133 4.77 13.86 1.65
CA ARG A 133 5.43 14.38 0.46
C ARG A 133 6.77 15.03 0.81
N LYS A 134 7.85 14.38 0.38
CA LYS A 134 9.25 14.81 0.67
C LYS A 134 9.49 14.98 2.18
N PRO A 135 9.30 13.90 2.98
CA PRO A 135 9.60 13.97 4.40
C PRO A 135 11.07 14.37 4.61
N ALA A 136 11.33 15.08 5.70
CA ALA A 136 12.69 15.45 6.07
C ALA A 136 13.56 14.20 6.20
N ASN A 137 14.82 14.31 5.77
CA ASN A 137 15.77 13.23 5.93
C ASN A 137 15.96 12.91 7.41
N GLU A 138 15.79 11.64 7.76
CA GLU A 138 16.05 11.16 9.11
C GLU A 138 17.57 11.06 9.36
N VAL A 139 17.99 11.28 10.60
CA VAL A 139 19.39 11.07 11.00
C VAL A 139 19.69 9.58 10.95
N LEU A 140 20.82 9.18 10.34
CA LEU A 140 21.19 7.77 10.15
C LEU A 140 21.10 6.94 11.44
N GLU A 141 21.54 7.49 12.57
CA GLU A 141 21.48 6.80 13.86
C GLU A 141 20.03 6.47 14.29
N GLN A 142 19.09 7.37 14.05
CA GLN A 142 17.66 7.16 14.33
C GLN A 142 17.08 6.10 13.41
N GLN A 143 17.44 6.15 12.12
CA GLN A 143 17.03 5.16 11.13
C GLN A 143 17.51 3.74 11.52
N VAL A 144 18.78 3.60 11.90
CA VAL A 144 19.36 2.31 12.34
C VAL A 144 18.63 1.77 13.57
N LYS A 145 18.34 2.63 14.56
CA LYS A 145 17.57 2.23 15.75
C LYS A 145 16.16 1.79 15.39
N ARG A 146 15.46 2.53 14.52
CA ARG A 146 14.10 2.17 14.07
C ARG A 146 14.08 0.83 13.34
N VAL A 147 15.02 0.61 12.42
CA VAL A 147 15.17 -0.66 11.70
C VAL A 147 15.45 -1.80 12.68
N ALA A 148 16.36 -1.63 13.64
CA ALA A 148 16.67 -2.67 14.63
C ALA A 148 15.44 -3.05 15.48
N THR A 149 14.66 -2.06 15.93
CA THR A 149 13.40 -2.28 16.65
C THR A 149 12.40 -3.03 15.80
N PHE A 150 12.20 -2.62 14.55
CA PHE A 150 11.27 -3.27 13.63
C PHE A 150 11.68 -4.72 13.34
N LYS A 151 12.97 -4.97 13.09
CA LYS A 151 13.51 -6.33 12.89
C LYS A 151 13.24 -7.23 14.09
N LYS A 152 13.38 -6.71 15.31
CA LYS A 152 13.09 -7.45 16.54
C LYS A 152 11.61 -7.83 16.63
N GLN A 153 10.71 -6.89 16.36
CA GLN A 153 9.26 -7.14 16.35
C GLN A 153 8.87 -8.18 15.30
N LEU A 154 9.38 -8.03 14.07
CA LEU A 154 9.06 -8.92 12.96
C LEU A 154 9.58 -10.35 13.18
N LYS A 155 10.73 -10.50 13.87
CA LYS A 155 11.34 -11.81 14.18
C LYS A 155 10.43 -12.74 14.97
N GLU A 156 9.49 -12.22 15.74
CA GLU A 156 8.50 -13.02 16.49
C GLU A 156 7.49 -13.71 15.56
N PHE A 157 7.27 -13.15 14.36
CA PHE A 157 6.29 -13.65 13.39
C PHE A 157 6.93 -14.47 12.27
N ASP A 158 8.23 -14.24 12.02
CA ASP A 158 9.05 -15.06 11.14
C ASP A 158 10.55 -14.87 11.47
N SER A 159 11.20 -15.98 11.83
CA SER A 159 12.59 -16.01 12.28
C SER A 159 13.63 -16.19 11.16
N THR A 160 13.18 -16.45 9.93
CA THR A 160 14.02 -16.76 8.76
C THR A 160 14.51 -15.50 8.01
N ILE A 161 13.87 -14.36 8.28
CA ILE A 161 13.98 -13.09 7.53
C ILE A 161 15.38 -12.45 7.60
N PHE A 162 16.21 -12.84 8.56
CA PHE A 162 17.51 -12.21 8.81
C PHE A 162 18.67 -13.22 8.86
N GLN A 163 18.48 -14.40 8.27
CA GLN A 163 19.49 -15.47 8.24
C GLN A 163 20.32 -15.52 6.93
N LYS A 164 20.07 -14.59 5.99
CA LYS A 164 20.89 -14.41 4.79
C LYS A 164 21.87 -13.24 4.96
#